data_AF-A0A7W0RN05-F1
#
_entry.id   AF-A0A7W0RN05-F1
#
_cell.length_a   1.000
_cell.length_b   1.000
_cell.length_c   1.000
_cell.angle_alpha   90.00
_cell.angle_beta   90.00
_cell.angle_gamma   90.00
#
_symmetry.space_group_name_H-M   'P 1'
#
loop_
_entity.id
_entity.type
_entity.pdbx_description
1 polymer ?
#
loop_
_entity_poly.entity_id
_entity_poly.type
_entity_poly.pdbx_seq_one_letter_code
_entity_poly.pdbx_strand_id
1 'polypeptide(L)'
;MRSQLEESKTIRSATGGSGLAFGSQAELGAYEQKLNANLEWALSEGSRFFEGKGSVHESLRKITQRLDELGISYALAGGMALYQHGFRRFTDDIDILVTRESRQEIQKRLRGLGYRPPFERSKNLRDTETGVKIEFLTAGEFPGDGKPKPIAFPDPHEVAVEIDGIKVLKLDTLIELKLASGISSPDRRKDLGDVQELIKLLTLPKEYAEKLNPYVKPTFEQLWNEVFGQHRRYMTLWRNKWLTSEAKTMDDMISTLRVAADRLQAMKDDGVHLDQNGGTTDDYAYLITYDPAVAKKWGLEDEREYWGDEDDAVDPDDDDK
;
A
#
# COMPACT_ATOMS: atom_id res chain seq x y z
N MET A 1 -71.49 -8.04 -3.84
CA MET A 1 -72.15 -8.67 -2.68
C MET A 1 -72.89 -9.91 -3.18
N ARG A 2 -72.31 -11.10 -2.92
CA ARG A 2 -72.88 -12.50 -3.01
C ARG A 2 -73.36 -12.97 -4.40
N SER A 3 -73.19 -14.21 -4.87
CA SER A 3 -72.75 -15.54 -4.34
C SER A 3 -72.60 -16.43 -5.60
N GLN A 4 -71.45 -17.04 -5.94
CA GLN A 4 -70.91 -18.37 -5.56
C GLN A 4 -71.72 -19.64 -5.91
N LEU A 5 -70.94 -20.67 -6.32
CA LEU A 5 -71.14 -22.13 -6.51
C LEU A 5 -71.31 -22.59 -7.98
N GLU A 6 -70.63 -23.62 -8.53
CA GLU A 6 -69.58 -24.55 -8.07
C GLU A 6 -69.05 -25.39 -9.28
N GLU A 7 -67.76 -25.75 -9.23
CA GLU A 7 -67.01 -26.93 -9.74
C GLU A 7 -67.42 -27.80 -10.97
N SER A 8 -66.44 -28.04 -11.87
CA SER A 8 -65.95 -29.41 -12.14
C SER A 8 -64.61 -29.50 -12.89
N LYS A 9 -63.80 -30.45 -12.42
CA LYS A 9 -62.41 -30.82 -12.75
C LYS A 9 -62.19 -31.29 -14.20
N THR A 10 -60.98 -31.07 -14.73
CA THR A 10 -60.26 -32.11 -15.50
C THR A 10 -58.75 -31.95 -15.32
N ILE A 11 -58.14 -32.99 -14.74
CA ILE A 11 -56.70 -33.23 -14.64
C ILE A 11 -56.27 -33.99 -15.90
N ARG A 12 -55.20 -33.56 -16.58
CA ARG A 12 -54.32 -34.44 -17.36
C ARG A 12 -52.87 -34.03 -17.21
N SER A 13 -52.06 -34.98 -16.77
CA SER A 13 -50.61 -34.91 -16.62
C SER A 13 -49.87 -35.29 -17.90
N ALA A 14 -48.77 -34.58 -18.14
CA ALA A 14 -47.45 -34.99 -18.66
C ALA A 14 -47.31 -36.10 -19.72
N THR A 15 -46.66 -35.75 -20.83
CA THR A 15 -45.53 -36.43 -21.53
C THR A 15 -45.23 -35.55 -22.76
N GLY A 16 -44.06 -34.92 -22.90
CA GLY A 16 -42.76 -35.52 -23.21
C GLY A 16 -42.29 -34.91 -24.53
N GLY A 17 -41.36 -33.96 -24.47
CA GLY A 17 -40.87 -33.24 -25.65
C GLY A 17 -39.55 -32.55 -25.35
N SER A 18 -38.47 -33.33 -25.46
CA SER A 18 -37.09 -32.88 -25.39
C SER A 18 -36.77 -31.87 -26.49
N GLY A 19 -36.59 -30.61 -26.12
CA GLY A 19 -35.95 -29.60 -26.94
C GLY A 19 -34.84 -28.97 -26.12
N LEU A 20 -33.60 -29.38 -26.38
CA LEU A 20 -32.40 -28.77 -25.83
C LEU A 20 -32.42 -27.28 -26.16
N ALA A 21 -32.75 -26.46 -25.17
CA ALA A 21 -32.52 -25.03 -25.23
C ALA A 21 -31.00 -24.83 -25.20
N PHE A 22 -30.45 -24.43 -26.34
CA PHE A 22 -29.13 -23.79 -26.39
C PHE A 22 -29.11 -22.72 -25.32
N GLY A 23 -28.26 -22.93 -24.30
CA GLY A 23 -28.06 -21.96 -23.23
C GLY A 23 -27.72 -20.62 -23.86
N SER A 24 -28.55 -19.62 -23.57
CA SER A 24 -28.16 -18.23 -23.77
C SER A 24 -26.80 -18.06 -23.10
N GLN A 25 -25.83 -17.50 -23.82
CA GLN A 25 -24.67 -16.90 -23.18
C GLN A 25 -25.24 -15.84 -22.23
N ALA A 26 -25.42 -16.20 -20.95
CA ALA A 26 -25.73 -15.25 -19.92
C ALA A 26 -24.61 -14.22 -19.99
N GLU A 27 -24.95 -12.97 -20.32
CA GLU A 27 -24.01 -11.88 -20.19
C GLU A 27 -23.41 -11.98 -18.79
N LEU A 28 -22.11 -12.29 -18.71
CA LEU A 28 -21.43 -12.32 -17.44
C LEU A 28 -21.62 -10.95 -16.80
N GLY A 29 -22.36 -10.94 -15.68
CA GLY A 29 -22.60 -9.76 -14.86
C GLY A 29 -21.28 -9.19 -14.35
N ALA A 30 -21.34 -7.98 -13.78
CA ALA A 30 -20.14 -7.35 -13.22
C ALA A 30 -19.50 -8.28 -12.16
N TYR A 31 -18.18 -8.45 -12.22
CA TYR A 31 -17.42 -9.32 -11.31
C TYR A 31 -17.71 -9.01 -9.83
N GLU A 32 -17.81 -7.72 -9.49
CA GLU A 32 -18.11 -7.23 -8.15
C GLU A 32 -19.52 -7.65 -7.68
N GLN A 33 -20.50 -7.69 -8.59
CA GLN A 33 -21.85 -8.19 -8.26
C GLN A 33 -21.82 -9.69 -7.97
N LYS A 34 -21.03 -10.46 -8.73
CA LYS A 34 -20.89 -11.90 -8.52
C LYS A 34 -20.20 -12.21 -7.19
N LEU A 35 -19.17 -11.45 -6.82
CA LEU A 35 -18.51 -11.54 -5.51
C LEU A 35 -19.52 -11.33 -4.37
N ASN A 36 -20.40 -10.34 -4.50
CA ASN A 36 -21.38 -10.01 -3.45
C ASN A 36 -22.59 -10.97 -3.40
N ALA A 37 -22.97 -11.55 -4.54
CA ALA A 37 -24.16 -12.38 -4.65
C ALA A 37 -23.94 -13.87 -4.37
N ASN A 38 -22.69 -14.36 -4.51
CA ASN A 38 -22.39 -15.79 -4.36
C ASN A 38 -21.15 -15.99 -3.47
N LEU A 39 -21.40 -16.29 -2.19
CA LEU A 39 -20.36 -16.47 -1.16
C LEU A 39 -19.40 -17.62 -1.48
N GLU A 40 -19.92 -18.78 -1.91
CA GLU A 40 -19.09 -19.96 -2.23
C GLU A 40 -18.12 -19.63 -3.36
N TRP A 41 -18.64 -18.99 -4.42
CA TRP A 41 -17.80 -18.54 -5.52
C TRP A 41 -16.80 -17.47 -5.07
N ALA A 42 -17.20 -16.52 -4.22
CA ALA A 42 -16.31 -15.47 -3.71
C ALA A 42 -15.15 -16.03 -2.87
N LEU A 43 -15.39 -17.04 -2.05
CA LEU A 43 -14.34 -17.72 -1.26
C LEU A 43 -13.37 -18.50 -2.16
N SER A 44 -13.91 -19.20 -3.17
CA SER A 44 -13.10 -19.87 -4.19
C SER A 44 -12.27 -18.86 -4.98
N GLU A 45 -12.88 -17.75 -5.38
CA GLU A 45 -12.22 -16.64 -6.08
C GLU A 45 -11.11 -16.00 -5.25
N GLY A 46 -11.35 -15.78 -3.96
CA GLY A 46 -10.35 -15.31 -3.00
C GLY A 46 -9.12 -16.21 -2.97
N SER A 47 -9.32 -17.52 -2.86
CA SER A 47 -8.22 -18.50 -2.87
C SER A 47 -7.45 -18.44 -4.18
N ARG A 48 -8.15 -18.47 -5.32
CA ARG A 48 -7.53 -18.38 -6.65
C ARG A 48 -6.77 -17.07 -6.86
N PHE A 49 -7.28 -15.95 -6.34
CA PHE A 49 -6.61 -14.65 -6.39
C PHE A 49 -5.23 -14.73 -5.72
N PHE A 50 -5.15 -15.23 -4.48
CA PHE A 50 -3.86 -15.33 -3.79
C PHE A 50 -2.90 -16.36 -4.41
N GLU A 51 -3.41 -17.33 -5.18
CA GLU A 51 -2.62 -18.25 -6.01
C GLU A 51 -2.19 -17.67 -7.37
N GLY A 52 -2.56 -16.44 -7.73
CA GLY A 52 -2.26 -15.83 -9.04
C GLY A 52 -3.13 -16.33 -10.21
N LYS A 53 -4.21 -17.05 -9.90
CA LYS A 53 -5.13 -17.72 -10.84
C LYS A 53 -6.55 -17.14 -10.83
N GLY A 54 -6.78 -16.08 -10.06
CA GLY A 54 -8.06 -15.39 -10.02
C GLY A 54 -8.37 -14.63 -11.31
N SER A 55 -9.62 -14.27 -11.46
CA SER A 55 -10.19 -13.54 -12.60
C SER A 55 -9.49 -12.19 -12.81
N VAL A 56 -9.09 -11.53 -11.72
CA VAL A 56 -8.31 -10.27 -11.78
C VAL A 56 -6.93 -10.51 -12.39
N HIS A 57 -6.21 -11.57 -11.99
CA HIS A 57 -4.91 -11.91 -12.58
C HIS A 57 -5.03 -12.30 -14.06
N GLU A 58 -6.08 -13.04 -14.43
CA GLU A 58 -6.35 -13.38 -15.82
C GLU A 58 -6.61 -12.15 -16.68
N SER A 59 -7.48 -11.26 -16.21
CA SER A 59 -7.80 -10.01 -16.90
C SER A 59 -6.57 -9.11 -17.01
N LEU A 60 -5.74 -9.05 -15.95
CA LEU A 60 -4.49 -8.29 -15.93
C LEU A 60 -3.52 -8.79 -17.00
N ARG A 61 -3.29 -10.10 -17.10
CA ARG A 61 -2.42 -10.68 -18.15
C ARG A 61 -2.95 -10.36 -19.54
N LYS A 62 -4.27 -10.51 -19.75
CA LYS A 62 -4.89 -10.21 -21.05
C LYS A 62 -4.74 -8.75 -21.44
N ILE A 63 -5.10 -7.82 -20.56
CA ILE A 63 -5.05 -6.39 -20.90
C ILE A 63 -3.62 -5.90 -21.10
N THR A 64 -2.68 -6.31 -20.25
CA THR A 64 -1.26 -5.91 -20.39
C THR A 64 -0.66 -6.40 -21.70
N GLN A 65 -0.88 -7.67 -22.05
CA GLN A 65 -0.50 -8.22 -23.34
C GLN A 65 -1.07 -7.40 -24.51
N ARG A 66 -2.37 -7.02 -24.46
CA ARG A 66 -2.99 -6.20 -25.51
C ARG A 66 -2.37 -4.80 -25.59
N LEU A 67 -2.04 -4.19 -24.47
CA LEU A 67 -1.39 -2.88 -24.45
C LEU A 67 0.01 -2.95 -25.06
N ASP A 68 0.77 -4.01 -24.76
CA ASP A 68 2.09 -4.24 -25.35
C ASP A 68 2.01 -4.50 -26.86
N GLU A 69 1.06 -5.33 -27.33
CA GLU A 69 0.82 -5.59 -28.76
C GLU A 69 0.44 -4.30 -29.53
N LEU A 70 -0.23 -3.36 -28.87
CA LEU A 70 -0.59 -2.06 -29.44
C LEU A 70 0.53 -1.01 -29.31
N GLY A 71 1.65 -1.33 -28.64
CA GLY A 71 2.72 -0.38 -28.36
C GLY A 71 2.32 0.75 -27.42
N ILE A 72 1.32 0.51 -26.57
CA ILE A 72 0.78 1.51 -25.65
C ILE A 72 1.59 1.50 -24.35
N SER A 73 2.21 2.62 -24.03
CA SER A 73 2.89 2.81 -22.75
C SER A 73 1.87 2.83 -21.61
N TYR A 74 2.13 2.05 -20.56
CA TYR A 74 1.26 1.95 -19.39
C TYR A 74 2.06 1.66 -18.13
N ALA A 75 1.46 1.92 -16.97
CA ALA A 75 1.94 1.44 -15.68
C ALA A 75 0.78 0.91 -14.83
N LEU A 76 0.92 -0.31 -14.32
CA LEU A 76 -0.02 -0.90 -13.36
C LEU A 76 0.01 -0.10 -12.05
N ALA A 77 -1.18 0.24 -11.55
CA ALA A 77 -1.39 1.02 -10.33
C ALA A 77 -2.29 0.27 -9.33
N GLY A 78 -2.74 0.99 -8.29
CA GLY A 78 -3.80 0.52 -7.40
C GLY A 78 -3.47 -0.75 -6.63
N GLY A 79 -4.50 -1.59 -6.41
CA GLY A 79 -4.38 -2.82 -5.60
C GLY A 79 -3.42 -3.86 -6.19
N MET A 80 -3.41 -4.01 -7.52
CA MET A 80 -2.53 -4.96 -8.18
C MET A 80 -1.07 -4.48 -8.22
N ALA A 81 -0.80 -3.17 -8.24
CA ALA A 81 0.56 -2.67 -8.07
C ALA A 81 1.10 -2.92 -6.65
N LEU A 82 0.27 -2.75 -5.61
CA LEU A 82 0.63 -3.13 -4.25
C LEU A 82 1.03 -4.60 -4.15
N TYR A 83 0.27 -5.48 -4.81
CA TYR A 83 0.55 -6.91 -4.86
C TYR A 83 1.96 -7.18 -5.43
N GLN A 84 2.32 -6.51 -6.54
CA GLN A 84 3.64 -6.65 -7.17
C GLN A 84 4.78 -6.10 -6.30
N HIS A 85 4.50 -5.11 -5.44
CA HIS A 85 5.44 -4.60 -4.44
C HIS A 85 5.43 -5.38 -3.11
N GLY A 86 4.80 -6.57 -3.07
CA GLY A 86 4.83 -7.48 -1.93
C GLY A 86 3.68 -7.31 -0.94
N PHE A 87 2.86 -6.26 -1.03
CA PHE A 87 1.67 -6.12 -0.22
C PHE A 87 0.46 -6.80 -0.87
N ARG A 88 0.26 -8.07 -0.53
CA ARG A 88 -0.80 -8.91 -1.08
C ARG A 88 -2.11 -8.68 -0.35
N ARG A 89 -3.01 -7.89 -0.94
CA ARG A 89 -4.42 -7.80 -0.53
C ARG A 89 -5.35 -8.08 -1.70
N PHE A 90 -6.56 -8.56 -1.40
CA PHE A 90 -7.58 -8.77 -2.41
C PHE A 90 -8.04 -7.42 -3.01
N THR A 91 -8.30 -7.43 -4.32
CA THR A 91 -8.85 -6.31 -5.10
C THR A 91 -9.75 -6.89 -6.18
N ASP A 92 -10.77 -6.14 -6.60
CA ASP A 92 -11.77 -6.60 -7.56
C ASP A 92 -11.70 -5.92 -8.94
N ASP A 93 -10.81 -4.94 -9.08
CA ASP A 93 -10.53 -4.21 -10.31
C ASP A 93 -9.03 -4.07 -10.59
N ILE A 94 -8.72 -3.53 -11.76
CA ILE A 94 -7.37 -3.28 -12.25
C ILE A 94 -7.24 -1.80 -12.58
N ASP A 95 -6.29 -1.12 -11.95
CA ASP A 95 -5.96 0.28 -12.26
C ASP A 95 -4.74 0.35 -13.19
N ILE A 96 -4.87 1.03 -14.33
CA ILE A 96 -3.78 1.21 -15.29
C ILE A 96 -3.62 2.70 -15.61
N LEU A 97 -2.41 3.22 -15.38
CA LEU A 97 -2.01 4.55 -15.79
C LEU A 97 -1.61 4.55 -17.27
N VAL A 98 -2.21 5.46 -18.03
CA VAL A 98 -1.95 5.69 -19.46
C VAL A 98 -1.93 7.18 -19.78
N THR A 99 -1.39 7.56 -20.94
CA THR A 99 -1.56 8.93 -21.45
C THR A 99 -2.99 9.18 -21.96
N ARG A 100 -3.36 10.44 -22.17
CA ARG A 100 -4.69 10.80 -22.68
C ARG A 100 -4.91 10.28 -24.11
N GLU A 101 -3.88 10.32 -24.92
CA GLU A 101 -3.85 9.83 -26.31
C GLU A 101 -4.00 8.31 -26.31
N SER A 102 -3.21 7.62 -25.47
CA SER A 102 -3.28 6.17 -25.29
C SER A 102 -4.67 5.71 -24.86
N ARG A 103 -5.32 6.43 -23.94
CA ARG A 103 -6.70 6.13 -23.52
C ARG A 103 -7.70 6.18 -24.67
N GLN A 104 -7.57 7.16 -25.57
CA GLN A 104 -8.44 7.26 -26.74
C GLN A 104 -8.20 6.09 -27.70
N GLU A 105 -6.93 5.72 -27.92
CA GLU A 105 -6.58 4.59 -28.77
C GLU A 105 -7.06 3.26 -28.18
N ILE A 106 -6.91 3.05 -26.86
CA ILE A 106 -7.46 1.90 -26.14
C ILE A 106 -8.96 1.75 -26.39
N GLN A 107 -9.72 2.83 -26.21
CA GLN A 107 -11.18 2.80 -26.42
C GLN A 107 -11.54 2.45 -27.86
N LYS A 108 -10.81 3.00 -28.83
CA LYS A 108 -11.03 2.74 -30.26
C LYS A 108 -10.66 1.31 -30.65
N ARG A 109 -9.58 0.75 -30.09
CA ARG A 109 -9.00 -0.52 -30.52
C ARG A 109 -9.54 -1.73 -29.76
N LEU A 110 -9.89 -1.57 -28.48
CA LEU A 110 -10.27 -2.70 -27.63
C LEU A 110 -11.78 -2.87 -27.45
N ARG A 111 -12.60 -1.82 -27.64
CA ARG A 111 -14.06 -1.92 -27.52
C ARG A 111 -14.60 -2.91 -28.55
N GLY A 112 -15.33 -3.93 -28.07
CA GLY A 112 -15.89 -5.00 -28.90
C GLY A 112 -14.93 -6.17 -29.19
N LEU A 113 -13.67 -6.09 -28.77
CA LEU A 113 -12.67 -7.17 -28.94
C LEU A 113 -12.38 -7.88 -27.60
N GLY A 114 -13.43 -8.33 -26.93
CA GLY A 114 -13.33 -8.93 -25.59
C GLY A 114 -13.36 -7.90 -24.44
N TYR A 115 -13.56 -6.61 -24.77
CA TYR A 115 -13.73 -5.55 -23.79
C TYR A 115 -14.97 -4.73 -24.10
N ARG A 116 -15.74 -4.39 -23.06
CA ARG A 116 -16.90 -3.50 -23.16
C ARG A 116 -16.82 -2.36 -22.16
N PRO A 117 -17.31 -1.16 -22.49
CA PRO A 117 -17.45 -0.12 -21.49
C PRO A 117 -18.48 -0.55 -20.42
N PRO A 118 -18.30 -0.22 -19.13
CA PRO A 118 -19.32 -0.45 -18.11
C PRO A 118 -20.65 0.29 -18.37
N PHE A 119 -20.57 1.43 -19.07
CA PHE A 119 -21.70 2.24 -19.53
C PHE A 119 -21.25 3.10 -20.73
N GLU A 120 -22.17 3.58 -21.57
CA GLU A 120 -21.87 4.12 -22.91
C GLU A 120 -20.71 5.14 -22.98
N ARG A 121 -20.61 6.02 -21.98
CA ARG A 121 -19.60 7.11 -21.91
C ARG A 121 -18.45 6.84 -20.93
N SER A 122 -18.29 5.60 -20.48
CA SER A 122 -17.24 5.25 -19.53
C SER A 122 -15.86 5.36 -20.18
N LYS A 123 -14.90 5.95 -19.46
CA LYS A 123 -13.49 5.89 -19.84
C LYS A 123 -12.84 4.54 -19.51
N ASN A 124 -13.52 3.72 -18.71
CA ASN A 124 -13.06 2.42 -18.25
C ASN A 124 -13.55 1.31 -19.19
N LEU A 125 -12.94 0.13 -19.07
CA LEU A 125 -13.36 -1.08 -19.77
C LEU A 125 -13.68 -2.18 -18.76
N ARG A 126 -14.34 -3.21 -19.25
CA ARG A 126 -14.62 -4.45 -18.54
C ARG A 126 -14.26 -5.60 -19.46
N ASP A 127 -13.48 -6.54 -18.95
CA ASP A 127 -13.20 -7.80 -19.65
C ASP A 127 -14.51 -8.59 -19.72
N THR A 128 -14.91 -8.98 -20.93
CA THR A 128 -16.19 -9.67 -21.16
C THR A 128 -16.19 -11.12 -20.69
N GLU A 129 -15.02 -11.74 -20.53
CA GLU A 129 -14.89 -13.15 -20.10
C GLU A 129 -14.87 -13.29 -18.58
N THR A 130 -14.20 -12.39 -17.89
CA THR A 130 -14.06 -12.45 -16.42
C THR A 130 -15.07 -11.54 -15.71
N GLY A 131 -15.58 -10.53 -16.42
CA GLY A 131 -16.37 -9.46 -15.85
C GLY A 131 -15.56 -8.46 -15.04
N VAL A 132 -14.22 -8.54 -14.97
CA VAL A 132 -13.38 -7.64 -14.16
C VAL A 132 -13.30 -6.26 -14.82
N LYS A 133 -13.44 -5.21 -14.00
CA LYS A 133 -13.33 -3.81 -14.43
C LYS A 133 -11.85 -3.41 -14.52
N ILE A 134 -11.53 -2.70 -15.60
CA ILE A 134 -10.22 -2.10 -15.84
C ILE A 134 -10.41 -0.59 -15.84
N GLU A 135 -9.88 0.06 -14.82
CA GLU A 135 -9.89 1.50 -14.65
C GLU A 135 -8.67 2.15 -15.29
N PHE A 136 -8.91 3.16 -16.14
CA PHE A 136 -7.82 3.90 -16.78
C PHE A 136 -7.59 5.23 -16.08
N LEU A 137 -6.49 5.30 -15.34
CA LEU A 137 -5.93 6.53 -14.80
C LEU A 137 -5.22 7.26 -15.93
N THR A 138 -5.38 8.59 -16.00
CA THR A 138 -4.88 9.37 -17.13
C THR A 138 -3.84 10.36 -16.66
N ALA A 139 -2.66 10.34 -17.29
CA ALA A 139 -1.60 11.30 -17.02
C ALA A 139 -2.13 12.75 -17.04
N GLY A 140 -1.70 13.54 -16.06
CA GLY A 140 -2.14 14.92 -15.81
C GLY A 140 -3.49 15.07 -15.10
N GLU A 141 -4.28 13.99 -14.91
CA GLU A 141 -5.40 14.00 -13.96
C GLU A 141 -4.88 13.86 -12.52
N PHE A 142 -5.72 14.08 -11.51
CA PHE A 142 -5.31 14.10 -10.10
C PHE A 142 -5.88 12.91 -9.31
N PRO A 143 -5.15 12.33 -8.35
CA PRO A 143 -5.63 11.23 -7.50
C PRO A 143 -6.69 11.70 -6.49
N GLY A 144 -7.36 10.78 -5.78
CA GLY A 144 -8.33 11.11 -4.73
C GLY A 144 -9.54 11.87 -5.26
N ASP A 145 -9.75 13.11 -4.79
CA ASP A 145 -10.90 13.96 -5.15
C ASP A 145 -10.89 14.49 -6.60
N GLY A 146 -9.86 14.17 -7.38
CA GLY A 146 -9.73 14.58 -8.78
C GLY A 146 -9.42 16.06 -9.00
N LYS A 147 -9.21 16.85 -7.94
CA LYS A 147 -8.94 18.30 -8.04
C LYS A 147 -7.44 18.59 -8.16
N PRO A 148 -7.05 19.75 -8.74
CA PRO A 148 -5.66 20.15 -8.82
C PRO A 148 -4.93 20.15 -7.47
N LYS A 149 -3.76 19.50 -7.42
CA LYS A 149 -2.85 19.43 -6.28
C LYS A 149 -1.40 19.24 -6.77
N PRO A 150 -0.38 19.36 -5.91
CA PRO A 150 1.03 19.26 -6.32
C PRO A 150 1.42 17.92 -6.95
N ILE A 151 0.62 16.88 -6.77
CA ILE A 151 0.85 15.54 -7.32
C ILE A 151 -0.29 15.22 -8.29
N ALA A 152 0.06 15.08 -9.57
CA ALA A 152 -0.80 14.56 -10.62
C ALA A 152 -0.35 13.15 -11.02
N PHE A 153 -1.18 12.41 -11.73
CA PHE A 153 -0.75 11.19 -12.38
C PHE A 153 0.36 11.49 -13.40
N PRO A 154 1.56 10.91 -13.28
CA PRO A 154 2.70 11.19 -14.15
C PRO A 154 2.56 10.50 -15.52
N ASP A 155 3.52 10.73 -16.43
CA ASP A 155 3.62 9.94 -17.66
C ASP A 155 4.06 8.49 -17.31
N PRO A 156 3.31 7.45 -17.72
CA PRO A 156 3.67 6.06 -17.42
C PRO A 156 5.06 5.65 -17.93
N HIS A 157 5.59 6.28 -18.98
CA HIS A 157 6.92 5.96 -19.50
C HIS A 157 8.04 6.31 -18.52
N GLU A 158 7.84 7.31 -17.65
CA GLU A 158 8.88 7.81 -16.73
C GLU A 158 8.88 7.07 -15.39
N VAL A 159 7.74 6.50 -15.02
CA VAL A 159 7.50 5.97 -13.66
C VAL A 159 7.22 4.47 -13.63
N ALA A 160 7.31 3.77 -14.75
CA ALA A 160 7.19 2.32 -14.79
C ALA A 160 8.51 1.61 -14.45
N VAL A 161 8.39 0.45 -13.81
CA VAL A 161 9.41 -0.57 -13.62
C VAL A 161 8.80 -1.93 -13.99
N GLU A 162 9.57 -2.81 -14.63
CA GLU A 162 9.09 -4.14 -14.99
C GLU A 162 9.22 -5.10 -13.80
N ILE A 163 8.11 -5.71 -13.39
CA ILE A 163 8.04 -6.73 -12.33
C ILE A 163 7.22 -7.89 -12.88
N ASP A 164 7.81 -9.09 -12.92
CA ASP A 164 7.19 -10.31 -13.46
C ASP A 164 6.59 -10.13 -14.87
N GLY A 165 7.28 -9.40 -15.74
CA GLY A 165 6.86 -9.13 -17.11
C GLY A 165 5.74 -8.11 -17.25
N ILE A 166 5.38 -7.38 -16.19
CA ILE A 166 4.36 -6.33 -16.20
C ILE A 166 5.02 -5.00 -15.86
N LYS A 167 4.68 -3.95 -16.62
CA LYS A 167 5.06 -2.56 -16.28
C LYS A 167 4.23 -2.08 -15.09
N VAL A 168 4.86 -1.87 -13.94
CA VAL A 168 4.23 -1.44 -12.67
C VAL A 168 4.77 -0.07 -12.28
N LEU A 169 3.95 0.77 -11.63
CA LEU A 169 4.47 2.00 -11.01
C LEU A 169 5.63 1.69 -10.06
N LYS A 170 6.68 2.51 -10.11
CA LYS A 170 7.75 2.52 -9.11
C LYS A 170 7.15 2.73 -7.71
N LEU A 171 7.80 2.14 -6.70
CA LEU A 171 7.28 2.13 -5.32
C LEU A 171 7.09 3.54 -4.75
N ASP A 172 8.05 4.44 -4.97
CA ASP A 172 7.97 5.85 -4.58
C ASP A 172 6.74 6.54 -5.17
N THR A 173 6.54 6.40 -6.49
CA THR A 173 5.40 6.99 -7.20
C THR A 173 4.07 6.39 -6.72
N LEU A 174 4.02 5.08 -6.45
CA LEU A 174 2.82 4.43 -5.92
C LEU A 174 2.46 4.96 -4.52
N ILE A 175 3.46 5.13 -3.64
CA ILE A 175 3.28 5.70 -2.30
C ILE A 175 2.79 7.14 -2.39
N GLU A 176 3.39 7.97 -3.24
CA GLU A 176 2.97 9.37 -3.44
C GLU A 176 1.51 9.48 -3.88
N LEU A 177 1.11 8.71 -4.89
CA LEU A 177 -0.26 8.72 -5.41
C LEU A 177 -1.27 8.26 -4.36
N LYS A 178 -0.92 7.26 -3.54
CA LYS A 178 -1.78 6.78 -2.45
C LYS A 178 -1.90 7.80 -1.33
N LEU A 179 -0.80 8.42 -0.91
CA LEU A 179 -0.84 9.49 0.09
C LEU A 179 -1.67 10.67 -0.42
N ALA A 180 -1.43 11.15 -1.63
CA ALA A 180 -2.20 12.24 -2.22
C ALA A 180 -3.70 11.91 -2.33
N SER A 181 -4.02 10.66 -2.69
CA SER A 181 -5.40 10.15 -2.71
C SER A 181 -6.04 10.18 -1.32
N GLY A 182 -5.38 9.58 -0.32
CA GLY A 182 -5.89 9.47 1.05
C GLY A 182 -5.98 10.80 1.81
N ILE A 183 -5.08 11.75 1.55
CA ILE A 183 -5.11 13.10 2.14
C ILE A 183 -6.31 13.90 1.61
N SER A 184 -6.58 13.81 0.31
CA SER A 184 -7.54 14.70 -0.36
C SER A 184 -8.98 14.19 -0.37
N SER A 185 -9.22 12.93 0.02
CA SER A 185 -10.55 12.32 -0.10
C SER A 185 -10.85 11.40 1.10
N PRO A 186 -11.83 11.75 1.97
CA PRO A 186 -12.13 10.96 3.18
C PRO A 186 -12.52 9.50 2.93
N ASP A 187 -13.19 9.22 1.82
CA ASP A 187 -13.57 7.89 1.33
C ASP A 187 -12.37 7.06 0.87
N ARG A 188 -11.22 7.71 0.63
CA ARG A 188 -9.96 7.08 0.23
C ARG A 188 -8.99 6.85 1.39
N ARG A 189 -9.46 6.91 2.64
CA ARG A 189 -8.63 6.66 3.84
C ARG A 189 -7.89 5.31 3.80
N LYS A 190 -8.47 4.29 3.14
CA LYS A 190 -7.80 3.00 2.89
C LYS A 190 -6.44 3.15 2.21
N ASP A 191 -6.25 4.16 1.34
CA ASP A 191 -4.96 4.40 0.69
C ASP A 191 -3.87 4.80 1.70
N LEU A 192 -4.21 5.49 2.81
CA LEU A 192 -3.26 5.74 3.91
C LEU A 192 -2.90 4.44 4.64
N GLY A 193 -3.89 3.59 4.89
CA GLY A 193 -3.66 2.26 5.48
C GLY A 193 -2.79 1.37 4.59
N ASP A 194 -2.98 1.40 3.27
CA ASP A 194 -2.13 0.69 2.32
C ASP A 194 -0.66 1.16 2.42
N VAL A 195 -0.42 2.47 2.62
CA VAL A 195 0.93 3.02 2.81
C VAL A 195 1.52 2.60 4.17
N GLN A 196 0.73 2.57 5.24
CA GLN A 196 1.18 2.03 6.53
C GLN A 196 1.61 0.56 6.43
N GLU A 197 0.86 -0.25 5.69
CA GLU A 197 1.23 -1.66 5.48
C GLU A 197 2.50 -1.80 4.62
N LEU A 198 2.67 -0.96 3.59
CA LEU A 198 3.95 -0.91 2.84
C LEU A 198 5.13 -0.52 3.73
N ILE A 199 4.96 0.49 4.60
CA ILE A 199 5.97 0.93 5.56
C ILE A 199 6.41 -0.25 6.45
N LYS A 200 5.46 -1.02 6.99
CA LYS A 200 5.74 -2.21 7.82
C LYS A 200 6.42 -3.33 7.02
N LEU A 201 5.78 -3.76 5.93
CA LEU A 201 6.17 -4.95 5.16
C LEU A 201 7.54 -4.80 4.51
N LEU A 202 7.86 -3.60 4.04
CA LEU A 202 9.14 -3.31 3.39
C LEU A 202 10.15 -2.66 4.34
N THR A 203 9.78 -2.49 5.61
CA THR A 203 10.60 -1.85 6.66
C THR A 203 11.18 -0.52 6.16
N LEU A 204 10.31 0.33 5.62
CA LEU A 204 10.76 1.59 5.00
C LEU A 204 11.34 2.51 6.09
N PRO A 205 12.56 3.04 5.90
CA PRO A 205 13.16 3.97 6.85
C PRO A 205 12.39 5.30 6.84
N LYS A 206 12.45 6.07 7.94
CA LYS A 206 11.77 7.37 8.03
C LYS A 206 12.24 8.33 6.94
N GLU A 207 13.54 8.29 6.63
CA GLU A 207 14.22 9.07 5.60
C GLU A 207 13.73 8.74 4.18
N TYR A 208 12.94 7.67 4.01
CA TYR A 208 12.27 7.41 2.73
C TYR A 208 11.36 8.58 2.32
N ALA A 209 10.82 9.33 3.29
CA ALA A 209 10.10 10.57 3.05
C ALA A 209 10.88 11.55 2.16
N GLU A 210 12.22 11.58 2.22
CA GLU A 210 13.03 12.52 1.46
C GLU A 210 12.98 12.31 -0.05
N LYS A 211 12.62 11.09 -0.49
CA LYS A 211 12.42 10.76 -1.90
C LYS A 211 11.06 11.18 -2.43
N LEU A 212 10.12 11.50 -1.53
CA LEU A 212 8.74 11.82 -1.87
C LEU A 212 8.55 13.33 -2.07
N ASN A 213 7.51 13.66 -2.82
CA ASN A 213 7.07 15.04 -3.02
C ASN A 213 6.78 15.73 -1.67
N PRO A 214 7.22 16.98 -1.45
CA PRO A 214 7.01 17.73 -0.21
C PRO A 214 5.56 17.76 0.27
N TYR A 215 4.59 17.70 -0.64
CA TYR A 215 3.16 17.70 -0.30
C TYR A 215 2.74 16.49 0.57
N VAL A 216 3.38 15.33 0.41
CA VAL A 216 3.00 14.09 1.10
C VAL A 216 3.97 13.69 2.21
N LYS A 217 5.15 14.34 2.31
CA LYS A 217 6.15 14.05 3.34
C LYS A 217 5.59 14.06 4.76
N PRO A 218 4.84 15.10 5.21
CA PRO A 218 4.37 15.13 6.59
C PRO A 218 3.43 13.97 6.92
N THR A 219 2.59 13.58 5.97
CA THR A 219 1.69 12.43 6.14
C THR A 219 2.47 11.12 6.16
N PHE A 220 3.48 10.94 5.29
CA PHE A 220 4.32 9.75 5.35
C PHE A 220 5.01 9.62 6.71
N GLU A 221 5.62 10.70 7.21
CA GLU A 221 6.29 10.72 8.52
C GLU A 221 5.32 10.45 9.67
N GLN A 222 4.11 11.03 9.61
CA GLN A 222 3.05 10.73 10.57
C GLN A 222 2.72 9.23 10.57
N LEU A 223 2.43 8.64 9.40
CA LEU A 223 2.11 7.22 9.29
C LEU A 223 3.28 6.35 9.76
N TRP A 224 4.53 6.76 9.46
CA TRP A 224 5.73 6.10 9.95
C TRP A 224 5.81 6.15 11.47
N ASN A 225 5.54 7.30 12.11
CA ASN A 225 5.51 7.44 13.57
C ASN A 225 4.33 6.67 14.19
N GLU A 226 3.19 6.54 13.52
CA GLU A 226 2.09 5.70 14.02
C GLU A 226 2.46 4.21 14.00
N VAL A 227 3.22 3.79 12.99
CA VAL A 227 3.75 2.43 12.90
C VAL A 227 4.86 2.22 13.92
N PHE A 228 5.93 3.01 13.86
CA PHE A 228 7.20 2.79 14.57
C PHE A 228 7.40 3.70 15.79
N GLY A 229 6.73 4.84 15.87
CA GLY A 229 6.77 5.73 17.04
C GLY A 229 6.02 5.18 18.25
N GLN A 230 5.19 4.15 18.08
CA GLN A 230 4.68 3.33 19.20
C GLN A 230 5.58 2.13 19.54
N HIS A 231 6.62 1.85 18.75
CA HIS A 231 7.61 0.85 19.13
C HIS A 231 8.47 1.47 20.21
N ARG A 232 8.59 0.77 21.35
CA ARG A 232 9.46 1.13 22.47
C ARG A 232 10.80 1.58 21.90
N ARG A 233 11.07 2.88 22.03
CA ARG A 233 12.36 3.43 21.67
C ARG A 233 13.30 3.00 22.77
N TYR A 234 14.31 2.21 22.42
CA TYR A 234 15.32 1.82 23.38
C TYR A 234 16.50 2.75 23.22
N MET A 235 17.02 3.29 24.32
CA MET A 235 18.11 4.23 24.32
C MET A 235 19.19 3.87 25.33
N THR A 236 20.40 4.29 25.01
CA THR A 236 21.52 4.32 25.95
C THR A 236 22.33 5.57 25.71
N LEU A 237 23.04 6.00 26.74
CA LEU A 237 23.88 7.18 26.68
C LEU A 237 25.33 6.76 26.47
N TRP A 238 25.90 7.22 25.36
CA TRP A 238 27.29 7.07 25.04
C TRP A 238 28.10 8.22 25.61
N ARG A 239 29.00 7.93 26.56
CA ARG A 239 29.86 8.94 27.22
C ARG A 239 31.21 9.01 26.53
N ASN A 240 31.51 10.19 25.97
CA ASN A 240 32.83 10.47 25.40
C ASN A 240 33.81 11.01 26.46
N LYS A 241 33.30 11.63 27.51
CA LYS A 241 34.11 12.17 28.60
C LYS A 241 34.84 11.05 29.34
N TRP A 242 36.13 11.26 29.61
CA TRP A 242 37.00 10.34 30.35
C TRP A 242 37.37 9.02 29.66
N LEU A 243 37.10 8.89 28.35
CA LEU A 243 37.41 7.65 27.63
C LEU A 243 38.87 7.22 27.77
N THR A 244 39.79 8.18 27.89
CA THR A 244 41.23 7.96 28.04
C THR A 244 41.78 8.41 29.40
N SER A 245 40.94 8.58 30.43
CA SER A 245 41.37 9.16 31.72
C SER A 245 42.45 8.35 32.45
N GLU A 246 42.46 7.03 32.26
CA GLU A 246 43.42 6.11 32.88
C GLU A 246 44.66 5.83 32.01
N ALA A 247 44.72 6.40 30.79
CA ALA A 247 45.83 6.16 29.88
C ALA A 247 47.11 6.81 30.40
N LYS A 248 48.20 6.03 30.48
CA LYS A 248 49.52 6.51 30.94
C LYS A 248 50.48 6.75 29.78
N THR A 249 50.17 6.19 28.62
CA THR A 249 50.96 6.30 27.40
C THR A 249 50.06 6.60 26.19
N MET A 250 50.68 7.06 25.09
CA MET A 250 49.97 7.30 23.84
C MET A 250 49.42 6.00 23.24
N ASP A 251 50.11 4.88 23.42
CA ASP A 251 49.63 3.57 22.97
C ASP A 251 48.38 3.12 23.75
N ASP A 252 48.32 3.40 25.06
CA ASP A 252 47.12 3.16 25.87
C ASP A 252 45.93 3.98 25.37
N MET A 253 46.17 5.25 24.99
CA MET A 253 45.13 6.12 24.40
C MET A 253 44.63 5.57 23.07
N ILE A 254 45.54 5.21 22.16
CA ILE A 254 45.20 4.67 20.84
C ILE A 254 44.41 3.36 20.98
N SER A 255 44.87 2.46 21.86
CA SER A 255 44.20 1.19 22.12
C SER A 255 42.77 1.41 22.64
N THR A 256 42.60 2.32 23.60
CA THR A 256 41.28 2.59 24.21
C THR A 256 40.31 3.20 23.20
N LEU A 257 40.77 4.15 22.38
CA LEU A 257 39.94 4.78 21.36
C LEU A 257 39.52 3.81 20.26
N ARG A 258 40.39 2.86 19.85
CA ARG A 258 40.05 1.83 18.87
C ARG A 258 38.96 0.89 19.39
N VAL A 259 39.08 0.41 20.62
CA VAL A 259 38.05 -0.44 21.25
C VAL A 259 36.68 0.25 21.27
N ALA A 260 36.65 1.55 21.56
CA ALA A 260 35.42 2.32 21.54
C ALA A 260 34.83 2.48 20.14
N ALA A 261 35.67 2.74 19.13
CA ALA A 261 35.25 2.83 17.73
C ALA A 261 34.72 1.48 17.21
N ASP A 262 35.41 0.37 17.51
CA ASP A 262 34.98 -0.99 17.13
C ASP A 262 33.63 -1.35 17.76
N ARG A 263 33.40 -0.93 19.02
CA ARG A 263 32.10 -1.11 19.69
C ARG A 263 30.99 -0.33 19.00
N LEU A 264 31.21 0.95 18.67
CA LEU A 264 30.22 1.75 17.94
C LEU A 264 29.94 1.17 16.55
N GLN A 265 30.96 0.64 15.87
CA GLN A 265 30.80 -0.02 14.59
C GLN A 265 29.93 -1.27 14.71
N ALA A 266 30.19 -2.13 15.70
CA ALA A 266 29.36 -3.31 15.96
C ALA A 266 27.91 -2.95 16.32
N MET A 267 27.70 -1.93 17.16
CA MET A 267 26.37 -1.41 17.49
C MET A 267 25.63 -0.92 16.24
N LYS A 268 26.33 -0.18 15.37
CA LYS A 268 25.78 0.30 14.09
C LYS A 268 25.41 -0.84 13.15
N ASP A 269 26.27 -1.84 13.02
CA ASP A 269 26.04 -3.01 12.16
C ASP A 269 24.83 -3.85 12.63
N ASP A 270 24.54 -3.83 13.94
CA ASP A 270 23.34 -4.44 14.53
C ASP A 270 22.08 -3.56 14.46
N GLY A 271 22.14 -2.34 13.92
CA GLY A 271 20.97 -1.44 13.81
C GLY A 271 20.75 -0.50 15.01
N VAL A 272 21.81 -0.12 15.71
CA VAL A 272 21.80 1.03 16.62
C VAL A 272 22.20 2.30 15.86
N HIS A 273 21.48 3.40 16.12
CA HIS A 273 21.66 4.68 15.44
C HIS A 273 21.91 5.80 16.44
N LEU A 274 22.63 6.85 16.01
CA LEU A 274 22.74 8.08 16.78
C LEU A 274 21.39 8.81 16.74
N ASP A 275 20.91 9.25 17.89
CA ASP A 275 19.72 10.10 17.98
C ASP A 275 20.02 11.51 17.44
N GLN A 276 19.31 11.91 16.39
CA GLN A 276 19.44 13.22 15.77
C GLN A 276 18.71 14.34 16.53
N ASN A 277 17.74 13.98 17.39
CA ASN A 277 16.92 14.95 18.14
C ASN A 277 17.47 15.22 19.56
N GLY A 278 18.26 14.29 20.11
CA GLY A 278 18.77 14.35 21.48
C GLY A 278 19.97 15.25 21.71
N GLY A 279 20.45 15.97 20.69
CA GLY A 279 21.53 16.96 20.78
C GLY A 279 22.90 16.38 21.19
N THR A 280 23.93 16.57 20.37
CA THR A 280 25.32 16.39 20.83
C THR A 280 25.72 17.60 21.70
N THR A 281 25.10 17.75 22.87
CA THR A 281 25.47 18.79 23.84
C THR A 281 26.60 18.28 24.72
N ASP A 282 27.81 18.66 24.33
CA ASP A 282 29.08 18.79 25.06
C ASP A 282 29.70 17.65 25.90
N ASP A 283 29.13 16.46 26.10
CA ASP A 283 29.91 15.33 26.70
C ASP A 283 29.35 13.91 26.44
N TYR A 284 28.20 13.81 25.79
CA TYR A 284 27.48 12.57 25.57
C TYR A 284 26.68 12.58 24.27
N ALA A 285 26.29 11.38 23.83
CA ALA A 285 25.43 11.15 22.67
C ALA A 285 24.39 10.08 23.02
N TYR A 286 23.16 10.27 22.58
CA TYR A 286 22.12 9.24 22.71
C TYR A 286 22.20 8.27 21.54
N LEU A 287 22.30 6.98 21.85
CA LEU A 287 22.24 5.90 20.89
C LEU A 287 20.91 5.18 21.05
N ILE A 288 20.22 4.92 19.94
CA ILE A 288 18.86 4.39 19.94
C ILE A 288 18.72 3.18 19.02
N THR A 289 17.79 2.30 19.36
CA THR A 289 17.27 1.28 18.45
C THR A 289 15.78 1.08 18.70
N TYR A 290 15.09 0.55 17.70
CA TYR A 290 13.68 0.17 17.78
C TYR A 290 13.52 -1.36 17.87
N ASP A 291 14.61 -2.12 17.75
CA ASP A 291 14.59 -3.57 17.85
C ASP A 291 14.83 -4.02 19.30
N PRO A 292 13.86 -4.68 19.97
CA PRO A 292 14.00 -5.13 21.35
C PRO A 292 15.08 -6.21 21.54
N ALA A 293 15.40 -7.00 20.51
CA ALA A 293 16.48 -7.99 20.57
C ALA A 293 17.86 -7.31 20.52
N VAL A 294 18.01 -6.28 19.68
CA VAL A 294 19.21 -5.44 19.62
C VAL A 294 19.36 -4.64 20.91
N ALA A 295 18.27 -4.07 21.43
CA ALA A 295 18.25 -3.37 22.71
C ALA A 295 18.71 -4.28 23.85
N LYS A 296 18.19 -5.50 23.93
CA LYS A 296 18.62 -6.49 24.92
C LYS A 296 20.08 -6.90 24.75
N LYS A 297 20.57 -7.05 23.51
CA LYS A 297 21.98 -7.40 23.22
C LYS A 297 22.93 -6.32 23.73
N TRP A 298 22.59 -5.05 23.53
CA TRP A 298 23.47 -3.92 23.83
C TRP A 298 23.15 -3.20 25.14
N GLY A 299 22.11 -3.62 25.86
CA GLY A 299 21.68 -3.01 27.11
C GLY A 299 21.08 -1.61 26.94
N LEU A 300 20.30 -1.40 25.88
CA LEU A 300 19.51 -0.18 25.72
C LEU A 300 18.21 -0.34 26.50
N GLU A 301 17.82 0.71 27.22
CA GLU A 301 16.66 0.76 28.11
C GLU A 301 15.48 1.43 27.41
N ASP A 302 14.25 1.11 27.82
CA ASP A 302 13.06 1.78 27.29
C ASP A 302 13.16 3.29 27.58
N GLU A 303 12.96 4.13 26.56
CA GLU A 303 13.03 5.58 26.66
C GLU A 303 12.18 6.13 27.81
N ARG A 304 11.02 5.53 28.08
CA ARG A 304 10.13 5.95 29.17
C ARG A 304 10.73 5.66 30.55
N GLU A 305 11.47 4.56 30.68
CA GLU A 305 12.22 4.24 31.90
C GLU A 305 13.45 5.17 32.04
N TYR A 306 14.01 5.62 30.91
CA TYR A 306 15.19 6.47 30.86
C TYR A 306 14.91 7.93 31.29
N TRP A 307 13.76 8.49 30.91
CA TRP A 307 13.38 9.86 31.27
C TRP A 307 12.47 9.95 32.50
N GLY A 308 11.94 8.82 32.99
CA GLY A 308 10.95 8.80 34.06
C GLY A 308 9.58 9.32 33.59
N ASP A 309 8.50 8.89 34.24
CA ASP A 309 7.15 9.40 33.99
C ASP A 309 7.06 10.88 34.43
N GLU A 310 7.46 11.83 33.59
CA GLU A 310 7.26 13.28 33.79
C GLU A 310 5.79 13.72 33.55
N ASP A 311 4.80 12.85 33.71
CA ASP A 311 3.37 13.21 33.63
C ASP A 311 2.71 13.43 35.00
N ASP A 312 3.43 13.25 36.11
CA ASP A 312 2.91 13.48 37.48
C ASP A 312 3.58 14.66 38.22
N ALA A 313 4.18 15.61 37.50
CA ALA A 313 4.54 16.90 38.09
C ALA A 313 3.27 17.76 38.28
N VAL A 314 2.47 17.41 39.28
CA VAL A 314 1.53 18.35 39.90
C VAL A 314 2.35 19.53 40.39
N ASP A 315 2.16 20.68 39.77
CA ASP A 315 2.69 21.96 40.23
C ASP A 315 2.25 22.18 41.69
N PRO A 316 3.15 22.22 42.68
CA PRO A 316 2.77 22.41 44.08
C PRO A 316 2.38 23.85 44.41
N ASP A 317 2.45 24.78 43.45
CA ASP A 317 2.32 26.22 43.73
C ASP A 317 0.99 26.87 43.30
N ASP A 318 -0.09 26.09 43.13
CA ASP A 318 -1.45 26.66 42.92
C ASP A 318 -2.31 26.68 44.20
N ASP A 319 -1.68 26.93 45.34
CA ASP A 319 -2.34 27.31 46.61
C ASP A 319 -1.53 28.45 47.28
N ASP A 320 -1.52 29.63 46.66
CA ASP A 320 -1.61 30.94 47.34
C ASP A 320 -1.38 32.10 46.35
N LYS A 321 -2.48 32.70 45.86
CA LYS A 321 -2.69 34.16 45.76
C LYS A 321 -4.07 34.55 45.20
#